data_AF-A0A2S6G4L6-F1
#
_entry.id   AF-A0A2S6G4L6-F1
#
_cell.length_a   1.000
_cell.length_b   1.000
_cell.length_c   1.000
_cell.angle_alpha   90.00
_cell.angle_beta   90.00
_cell.angle_gamma   90.00
#
_symmetry.space_group_name_H-M   'P 1'
#
loop_
_entity.id
_entity.type
_entity.pdbx_description
1 polymer ?
#
loop_
_entity_poly.entity_id
_entity_poly.type
_entity_poly.pdbx_seq_one_letter_code
_entity_poly.pdbx_strand_id
1 'polypeptide(L)'
;MATMNISLPEPMKHWAEKQAASGRYANASDYIRDLIRRDQDRQRKIAEMQALVDAGIKSGPGNRSMEELRMHARKLAKDGQDDISAEQGS
;
A
#
# COMPACT_ATOMS: atom_id res chain seq x y z
N MET A 1 -3.69 -18.04 21.03
CA MET A 1 -4.03 -16.62 20.80
C MET A 1 -3.81 -15.86 22.10
N ALA A 2 -3.31 -14.63 22.04
CA ALA A 2 -3.34 -13.73 23.19
C ALA A 2 -4.74 -13.10 23.29
N THR A 3 -5.32 -13.06 24.49
CA THR A 3 -6.62 -12.43 24.75
C THR A 3 -6.39 -11.01 25.25
N MET A 4 -7.09 -10.05 24.66
CA MET A 4 -7.07 -8.64 25.07
C MET A 4 -8.50 -8.20 25.37
N ASN A 5 -8.74 -7.71 26.58
CA ASN A 5 -10.03 -7.15 26.98
C ASN A 5 -10.03 -5.64 26.72
N ILE A 6 -11.05 -5.14 26.03
CA ILE A 6 -11.23 -3.72 25.74
C ILE A 6 -12.62 -3.31 26.20
N SER A 7 -12.70 -2.22 26.96
CA SER A 7 -13.97 -1.56 27.27
C SER A 7 -14.26 -0.49 26.22
N LEU A 8 -15.45 -0.55 25.63
CA LEU A 8 -15.92 0.43 24.64
C LEU A 8 -17.15 1.16 25.19
N PRO A 9 -17.32 2.46 24.90
CA PRO A 9 -18.59 3.13 25.09
C PRO A 9 -19.72 2.42 24.33
N GLU A 10 -20.94 2.45 24.87
CA GLU A 10 -22.09 1.75 24.29
C GLU A 10 -22.31 2.03 22.79
N PRO A 11 -22.17 3.27 22.28
CA PRO A 11 -22.32 3.53 20.84
C PRO A 11 -21.28 2.79 19.98
N MET A 12 -20.05 2.68 20.47
CA MET A 12 -18.96 1.99 19.75
C MET A 12 -19.15 0.47 19.76
N LYS A 13 -19.60 -0.08 20.89
CA LYS A 13 -19.97 -1.49 20.99
C LYS A 13 -21.07 -1.84 19.99
N HIS A 14 -22.15 -1.07 19.98
CA HIS A 14 -23.28 -1.28 19.07
C HIS A 14 -22.87 -1.16 17.60
N TRP A 15 -21.96 -0.23 17.28
CA TRP A 15 -21.38 -0.14 15.95
C TRP A 15 -20.60 -1.41 15.57
N ALA A 16 -19.71 -1.89 16.43
CA ALA A 16 -18.91 -3.09 16.17
C ALA A 16 -19.80 -4.34 16.00
N GLU A 17 -20.86 -4.46 16.80
CA GLU A 17 -21.84 -5.55 16.69
C GLU A 17 -22.60 -5.49 15.36
N LYS A 18 -23.00 -4.30 14.88
CA LYS A 18 -23.61 -4.14 13.55
C LYS A 18 -22.68 -4.57 12.42
N GLN A 19 -21.39 -4.25 12.53
CA GLN A 19 -20.41 -4.67 11.53
C GLN A 19 -20.28 -6.19 11.51
N ALA A 20 -20.30 -6.86 12.66
CA ALA A 20 -20.32 -8.32 12.73
C ALA A 20 -21.63 -8.91 12.14
N ALA A 21 -22.77 -8.31 12.44
CA ALA A 21 -24.07 -8.76 11.94
C ALA A 21 -24.23 -8.64 10.40
N SER A 22 -23.37 -7.87 9.72
CA SER A 22 -23.36 -7.76 8.25
C SER A 22 -22.98 -9.06 7.52
N GLY A 23 -22.57 -10.11 8.24
CA GLY A 23 -22.13 -11.39 7.68
C GLY A 23 -20.66 -11.41 7.24
N ARG A 24 -19.97 -10.26 7.29
CA ARG A 24 -18.55 -10.15 6.95
C ARG A 24 -17.61 -10.63 8.06
N TYR A 25 -18.05 -10.62 9.31
CA TYR A 25 -17.26 -11.02 10.48
C TYR A 25 -18.08 -11.92 11.39
N ALA A 26 -17.47 -12.92 12.04
CA ALA A 26 -18.22 -13.83 12.90
C ALA A 26 -18.55 -13.21 14.28
N ASN A 27 -17.79 -12.21 14.72
CA ASN A 27 -18.02 -11.48 15.97
C ASN A 27 -17.32 -10.11 15.97
N ALA A 28 -17.57 -9.32 17.01
CA ALA A 28 -16.95 -8.00 17.17
C ALA A 28 -15.42 -8.06 17.25
N SER A 29 -14.83 -9.07 17.91
CA SER A 29 -13.37 -9.23 18.01
C SER A 29 -12.71 -9.47 16.65
N ASP A 30 -13.40 -10.15 15.73
CA ASP A 30 -12.94 -10.33 14.35
C ASP A 30 -12.91 -9.01 13.59
N TYR A 31 -13.97 -8.21 13.74
CA TYR A 31 -14.03 -6.87 13.17
C TYR A 31 -12.91 -5.98 13.72
N ILE A 32 -12.68 -5.98 15.03
CA ILE A 32 -11.59 -5.20 15.66
C ILE A 32 -10.21 -5.67 15.16
N ARG A 33 -9.98 -6.99 15.04
CA ARG A 33 -8.71 -7.52 14.49
C ARG A 33 -8.48 -7.07 13.05
N ASP A 34 -9.52 -7.02 12.24
CA ASP A 34 -9.42 -6.50 10.86
C ASP A 34 -9.14 -5.00 10.83
N LEU A 35 -9.79 -4.21 11.70
CA LEU A 35 -9.47 -2.78 11.83
C LEU A 35 -8.00 -2.54 12.18
N ILE A 36 -7.45 -3.31 13.12
CA ILE A 36 -6.03 -3.22 13.50
C ILE A 36 -5.13 -3.52 12.30
N ARG A 37 -5.42 -4.57 11.52
CA ARG A 37 -4.63 -4.90 10.31
C ARG A 37 -4.69 -3.79 9.27
N ARG A 38 -5.88 -3.25 9.01
CA ARG A 38 -6.06 -2.12 8.07
C ARG A 38 -5.31 -0.88 8.54
N ASP A 39 -5.27 -0.64 9.85
CA ASP A 39 -4.51 0.46 10.42
C ASP A 39 -3.00 0.27 10.23
N GLN A 40 -2.48 -0.91 10.54
CA GLN A 40 -1.08 -1.28 10.30
C GLN A 40 -0.69 -1.14 8.82
N ASP A 41 -1.54 -1.63 7.91
CA ASP A 41 -1.32 -1.53 6.47
C ASP A 41 -1.31 -0.07 6.00
N ARG A 42 -2.23 0.76 6.52
CA ARG A 42 -2.26 2.20 6.22
C ARG A 42 -0.98 2.88 6.70
N GLN A 43 -0.57 2.63 7.94
CA GLN A 43 0.65 3.20 8.50
C GLN A 43 1.89 2.78 7.70
N ARG A 44 1.98 1.50 7.31
CA ARG A 44 3.08 1.00 6.46
C ARG A 44 3.14 1.74 5.12
N LYS A 45 2.01 1.86 4.43
CA LYS A 45 1.95 2.57 3.13
C LYS A 45 2.33 4.05 3.25
N ILE A 46 1.91 4.71 4.32
CA ILE A 46 2.29 6.11 4.59
C ILE A 46 3.80 6.21 4.81
N ALA A 47 4.37 5.34 5.65
CA ALA A 47 5.80 5.34 5.93
C ALA A 47 6.64 5.07 4.67
N GLU A 48 6.21 4.11 3.84
CA GLU A 48 6.86 3.79 2.57
C GLU A 48 6.82 4.97 1.60
N MET A 49 5.64 5.58 1.42
CA MET A 49 5.49 6.76 0.56
C MET A 49 6.36 7.92 1.06
N GLN A 50 6.39 8.17 2.37
CA GLN A 50 7.22 9.23 2.94
C GLN A 50 8.71 8.97 2.67
N ALA A 51 9.17 7.72 2.81
CA ALA A 51 10.55 7.37 2.51
C ALA A 51 10.91 7.61 1.03
N LEU A 52 10.01 7.29 0.10
CA LEU A 52 10.20 7.55 -1.34
C LEU A 52 10.25 9.05 -1.64
N VAL A 53 9.35 9.83 -1.03
CA VAL A 53 9.35 11.30 -1.16
C VAL A 53 10.64 11.90 -0.60
N ASP A 54 11.06 11.49 0.59
CA ASP A 54 12.30 11.95 1.21
C ASP A 54 13.52 11.62 0.36
N ALA A 55 13.57 10.41 -0.23
CA ALA A 55 14.63 10.01 -1.15
C ALA A 55 14.64 10.89 -2.41
N GLY A 56 13.47 11.20 -2.97
CA GLY A 56 13.33 12.09 -4.13
C GLY A 56 13.69 13.55 -3.84
N ILE A 57 13.43 14.05 -2.63
CA ILE A 57 13.87 15.39 -2.21
C ILE A 57 15.39 15.41 -2.04
N LYS A 58 15.97 14.38 -1.40
CA LYS A 58 17.42 14.27 -1.18
C LYS A 58 18.22 14.07 -2.46
N SER A 59 17.63 13.49 -3.51
CA SER A 59 18.30 13.35 -4.81
C SER A 59 18.46 14.68 -5.57
N GLY A 60 17.81 15.74 -5.08
CA GLY A 60 17.91 17.08 -5.65
C GLY A 60 17.01 17.28 -6.88
N PRO A 61 16.97 18.51 -7.42
CA PRO A 61 16.14 18.81 -8.58
C PRO A 61 16.61 18.07 -9.82
N GLY A 62 15.66 17.55 -10.60
CA GLY A 62 15.92 16.99 -11.90
C GLY A 62 16.26 18.09 -12.91
N ASN A 63 17.29 17.88 -13.72
CA ASN A 63 17.74 18.84 -14.74
C ASN A 63 17.24 18.50 -16.16
N ARG A 64 16.45 17.43 -16.32
CA ARG A 64 15.97 16.97 -17.63
C ARG A 64 14.63 17.61 -17.98
N SER A 65 14.48 18.02 -19.23
CA SER A 65 13.21 18.45 -19.78
C SER A 65 12.25 17.26 -19.97
N MET A 66 10.95 17.56 -20.11
CA MET A 66 9.95 16.53 -20.40
C MET A 66 10.20 15.81 -21.74
N GLU A 67 10.83 16.46 -22.71
CA GLU A 67 11.20 15.83 -23.98
C GLU A 67 12.34 14.82 -23.79
N GLU A 68 13.38 15.21 -23.07
CA GLU A 68 14.51 14.33 -22.73
C GLU A 68 14.07 13.12 -21.91
N LEU A 69 13.16 13.32 -20.94
CA LEU A 69 12.58 12.23 -20.16
C LEU A 69 11.79 11.25 -21.04
N ARG A 70 10.99 11.76 -21.99
CA ARG A 70 10.25 10.91 -22.94
C ARG A 70 11.16 10.14 -23.87
N MET A 71 12.20 10.77 -24.41
CA MET A 71 13.18 10.10 -25.27
C MET A 71 13.89 8.99 -24.50
N HIS A 72 14.33 9.27 -23.28
CA HIS A 72 14.99 8.31 -22.40
C HIS A 72 14.07 7.11 -22.08
N ALA A 73 12.81 7.36 -21.72
CA ALA A 73 11.84 6.30 -21.44
C ALA A 73 11.55 5.42 -22.67
N ARG A 74 11.44 6.01 -23.88
CA ARG A 74 11.26 5.26 -25.13
C ARG A 74 12.48 4.39 -25.48
N LYS A 75 13.69 4.88 -25.20
CA LYS A 75 14.91 4.11 -25.39
C LYS A 75 14.93 2.88 -24.47
N LEU A 76 14.70 3.08 -23.17
CA LEU A 76 14.62 1.97 -22.21
C LEU A 76 13.56 0.92 -22.58
N ALA A 77 12.41 1.36 -23.08
CA ALA A 77 11.34 0.44 -23.50
C ALA A 77 11.72 -0.38 -24.75
N LYS A 78 12.53 0.17 -25.67
CA LYS A 78 13.05 -0.57 -26.84
C LYS A 78 14.13 -1.55 -26.41
N ASP A 79 15.10 -1.08 -25.62
CA ASP A 79 16.22 -1.89 -25.13
C ASP A 79 15.70 -3.10 -24.31
N GLY A 80 14.64 -2.92 -23.50
CA GLY A 80 14.00 -4.03 -22.78
C GLY A 80 13.14 -4.97 -23.65
N GLN A 81 12.69 -4.54 -24.83
CA GLN A 81 11.94 -5.39 -25.77
C GLN A 81 12.89 -6.33 -26.55
N ASP A 82 14.12 -5.88 -26.78
CA ASP A 82 15.16 -6.64 -27.45
C ASP A 82 15.71 -7.76 -26.55
N ASP A 83 15.87 -7.51 -25.23
CA ASP A 83 16.27 -8.54 -24.24
C ASP A 83 15.22 -9.68 -24.10
N ILE A 84 13.93 -9.35 -24.06
CA ILE A 84 12.85 -10.35 -23.92
C ILE A 84 12.72 -11.20 -25.20
N SER A 85 13.04 -10.62 -26.37
CA SER A 85 13.00 -11.34 -27.65
C SER A 85 14.20 -12.28 -27.84
N ALA A 86 15.33 -12.01 -27.17
CA ALA A 86 16.51 -12.88 -27.18
C ALA A 86 16.35 -14.11 -26.27
N GLU A 87 15.55 -14.05 -25.20
CA GLU A 87 15.32 -15.17 -24.27
C GLU A 87 14.25 -16.18 -24.75
N GLN A 88 13.32 -15.80 -25.62
CA GLN A 88 12.25 -16.71 -26.10
C GLN A 88 12.57 -17.42 -27.42
N GLY A 89 13.77 -17.21 -27.98
CA GLY A 89 14.18 -17.70 -29.29
C GLY A 89 15.17 -18.87 -29.29
N SER A 90 15.39 -19.55 -28.16
CA SER A 90 16.38 -20.64 -28.05
C SER A 90 15.82 -21.93 -27.48
#